data_AF-A0AAW0Y6W5-F1
#
_entry.id   AF-A0AAW0Y6W5-F1
#
_cell.length_a   1.000
_cell.length_b   1.000
_cell.length_c   1.000
_cell.angle_alpha   90.00
_cell.angle_beta   90.00
_cell.angle_gamma   90.00
#
_symmetry.space_group_name_H-M   'P 1'
#
loop_
_entity.id
_entity.type
_entity.pdbx_description
1 polymer ?
#
loop_
_entity_poly.entity_id
_entity_poly.type
_entity_poly.pdbx_seq_one_letter_code
_entity_poly.pdbx_strand_id
1 'polypeptide(L)'
;RLCGLVAGHGYCVTGVKLCKVNTPWLTHVQLLRLRNPWGDGHEWRGAWSDDSEEWRLVPKEDKLRLRLQAADDGEFWMTFQAFKENFEEVYITSLNPHTLNKEALEHLYTLADVVTHVLHHPEEKRQQQQDKLTRRKLWEVVKYDGSWVRKVTAGGAPNDLRLFSSNPQYLLHLKEADDEAMEGGTCTVVISLTQKHRRVNNLPLLQVAVSVYQMGDKVDSRSTREESSSSCIQKDDFLAAAGEDGRMTAAILQNILNFLFSGELEFSLDLTRSLLAMMDRNFSGNVDFYEFDTLVCCLRRWMAVYKRKSEAETGLISGSVWGLGDALRELGYLLPRRLQALLVVRFGDQEGNISLRDFIMATCRISVML
;
A
#
# COMPACT_ATOMS: atom_id res chain seq x y z
N ARG A 1 -26.04 37.90 0.76
CA ARG A 1 -26.03 37.35 -0.60
C ARG A 1 -27.46 36.91 -0.93
N LEU A 2 -28.03 37.37 -2.04
CA LEU A 2 -29.45 37.22 -2.42
C LEU A 2 -29.79 35.89 -3.12
N CYS A 3 -28.81 35.02 -3.33
CA CYS A 3 -28.94 33.81 -4.15
C CYS A 3 -29.52 32.58 -3.43
N GLY A 4 -29.77 32.66 -2.11
CA GLY A 4 -30.38 31.59 -1.31
C GLY A 4 -29.42 30.55 -0.73
N LEU A 5 -28.16 30.49 -1.19
CA LEU A 5 -27.12 29.59 -0.68
C LEU A 5 -26.55 30.04 0.67
N VAL A 6 -26.17 29.06 1.50
CA VAL A 6 -25.54 29.23 2.81
C VAL A 6 -24.02 29.05 2.67
N ALA A 7 -23.25 30.06 3.07
CA ALA A 7 -21.79 30.01 3.02
C ALA A 7 -21.21 29.14 4.15
N GLY A 8 -20.14 28.39 3.85
CA GLY A 8 -19.49 27.51 4.83
C GLY A 8 -20.27 26.23 5.15
N HIS A 9 -21.28 25.90 4.33
CA HIS A 9 -22.14 24.74 4.50
C HIS A 9 -21.93 23.71 3.37
N GLY A 10 -22.06 22.44 3.70
CA GLY A 10 -21.90 21.34 2.75
C GLY A 10 -23.19 21.04 2.00
N TYR A 11 -23.12 20.98 0.67
CA TYR A 11 -24.20 20.54 -0.21
C TYR A 11 -23.82 19.22 -0.87
N CYS A 12 -24.82 18.40 -1.20
CA CYS A 12 -24.62 17.14 -1.93
C CYS A 12 -25.02 17.29 -3.39
N VAL A 13 -24.15 16.92 -4.33
CA VAL A 13 -24.54 16.81 -5.75
C VAL A 13 -25.28 15.49 -5.94
N THR A 14 -26.57 15.55 -6.30
CA THR A 14 -27.46 14.38 -6.43
C THR A 14 -27.82 14.06 -7.88
N GLY A 15 -27.30 14.83 -8.85
CA GLY A 15 -27.48 14.54 -10.26
C GLY A 15 -26.73 15.50 -11.18
N VAL A 16 -26.36 15.02 -12.37
CA VAL A 16 -25.77 15.82 -13.45
C VAL A 16 -26.45 15.43 -14.75
N LYS A 17 -26.94 16.42 -15.51
CA LYS A 17 -27.67 16.17 -16.76
C LYS A 17 -27.32 17.22 -17.82
N LEU A 18 -27.16 16.75 -19.06
CA LEU A 18 -27.13 17.61 -20.23
C LEU A 18 -28.56 17.70 -20.78
N CYS A 19 -29.22 18.82 -20.56
CA CYS A 19 -30.64 19.01 -20.91
C CYS A 19 -30.74 19.70 -22.26
N LYS A 20 -31.57 19.17 -23.17
CA LYS A 20 -31.89 19.83 -24.43
C LYS A 20 -32.85 20.99 -24.18
N VAL A 21 -32.56 22.17 -24.72
CA VAL A 21 -33.41 23.35 -24.57
C VAL A 21 -33.89 23.82 -25.94
N ASN A 22 -35.15 24.24 -26.02
CA ASN A 22 -35.78 24.71 -27.26
C ASN A 22 -35.49 26.19 -27.47
N THR A 23 -34.23 26.52 -27.79
CA THR A 23 -33.86 27.89 -28.17
C THR A 23 -33.07 27.91 -29.48
N PRO A 24 -33.15 28.99 -30.28
CA PRO A 24 -32.39 29.12 -31.53
C PRO A 24 -30.86 29.17 -31.33
N TRP A 25 -30.41 29.62 -30.16
CA TRP A 25 -29.01 29.97 -29.88
C TRP A 25 -28.30 28.91 -29.05
N LEU A 26 -29.03 28.11 -28.28
CA LEU A 26 -28.49 27.10 -27.39
C LEU A 26 -29.29 25.82 -27.53
N THR A 27 -28.59 24.73 -27.83
CA THR A 27 -29.22 23.42 -28.01
C THR A 27 -29.24 22.61 -26.72
N HIS A 28 -28.24 22.79 -25.85
CA HIS A 28 -28.09 22.03 -24.62
C HIS A 28 -27.56 22.88 -23.47
N VAL A 29 -27.96 22.55 -22.24
CA VAL A 29 -27.50 23.17 -20.99
C VAL A 29 -27.00 22.09 -20.04
N GLN A 30 -25.84 22.31 -19.43
CA GLN A 30 -25.31 21.44 -18.37
C GLN A 30 -25.89 21.87 -17.02
N LEU A 31 -26.71 20.99 -16.43
CA LEU A 31 -27.36 21.21 -15.14
C LEU A 31 -26.85 20.24 -14.09
N LEU A 32 -26.69 20.75 -12.87
CA LEU A 32 -26.40 19.97 -11.68
C LEU A 32 -27.58 20.10 -10.73
N ARG A 33 -27.96 18.97 -10.13
CA ARG A 33 -28.88 18.92 -9.02
C ARG A 33 -28.11 18.84 -7.72
N LEU A 34 -28.38 19.75 -6.82
CA LEU A 34 -27.78 19.81 -5.49
C LEU A 34 -28.86 19.65 -4.44
N ARG A 35 -28.45 19.21 -3.25
CA ARG A 35 -29.32 19.11 -2.07
C ARG A 35 -28.68 19.79 -0.88
N ASN A 36 -29.43 20.65 -0.21
CA ASN A 36 -29.15 21.13 1.13
C ASN A 36 -29.60 20.06 2.16
N PRO A 37 -28.69 19.52 3.00
CA PRO A 37 -29.05 18.55 4.03
C PRO A 37 -30.08 19.02 5.07
N TRP A 38 -30.24 20.35 5.26
CA TRP A 38 -31.20 20.89 6.22
C TRP A 38 -32.65 20.84 5.74
N GLY A 39 -32.88 20.91 4.42
CA GLY A 39 -34.23 20.87 3.84
C GLY A 39 -35.17 21.99 4.34
N ASP A 40 -34.63 23.18 4.64
CA ASP A 40 -35.32 24.26 5.35
C ASP A 40 -35.47 25.58 4.54
N GLY A 41 -35.88 25.50 3.26
CA GLY A 41 -36.17 26.69 2.44
C GLY A 41 -34.96 27.50 1.96
N HIS A 42 -33.76 27.02 2.26
CA HIS A 42 -32.48 27.57 1.82
C HIS A 42 -32.01 26.96 0.50
N GLU A 43 -32.80 27.20 -0.54
CA GLU A 43 -32.58 26.72 -1.91
C GLU A 43 -32.05 27.82 -2.84
N TRP A 44 -31.48 27.41 -3.96
CA TRP A 44 -31.01 28.31 -5.01
C TRP A 44 -32.17 29.13 -5.58
N ARG A 45 -32.01 30.45 -5.65
CA ARG A 45 -33.03 31.38 -6.19
C ARG A 45 -32.66 31.97 -7.56
N GLY A 46 -31.60 31.47 -8.19
CA GLY A 46 -31.16 31.93 -9.50
C GLY A 46 -31.81 31.14 -10.65
N ALA A 47 -31.23 31.28 -11.84
CA ALA A 47 -31.68 30.53 -13.01
C ALA A 47 -31.66 29.01 -12.75
N TRP A 48 -32.71 28.32 -13.20
CA TRP A 48 -32.97 26.88 -13.00
C TRP A 48 -33.34 26.47 -11.58
N SER A 49 -33.65 27.41 -10.69
CA SER A 49 -34.37 27.14 -9.44
C SER A 49 -35.74 26.49 -9.68
N ASP A 50 -36.38 26.00 -8.63
CA ASP A 50 -37.63 25.24 -8.73
C ASP A 50 -38.76 26.03 -9.41
N ASP A 51 -38.86 27.33 -9.11
CA ASP A 51 -39.86 28.26 -9.68
C ASP A 51 -39.38 28.97 -10.97
N SER A 52 -38.21 28.62 -11.50
CA SER A 52 -37.56 29.34 -12.60
C SER A 52 -38.33 29.22 -13.92
N GLU A 53 -38.50 30.33 -14.65
CA GLU A 53 -39.21 30.32 -15.94
C GLU A 53 -38.44 29.57 -17.04
N GLU A 54 -37.13 29.41 -16.88
CA GLU A 54 -36.20 28.68 -17.75
C GLU A 54 -36.65 27.25 -17.99
N TRP A 55 -37.35 26.64 -17.03
CA TRP A 55 -37.95 25.33 -17.22
C TRP A 55 -38.93 25.31 -18.39
N ARG A 56 -39.58 26.42 -18.76
CA ARG A 56 -40.47 26.48 -19.94
C ARG A 56 -39.75 26.15 -21.25
N LEU A 57 -38.42 26.30 -21.29
CA LEU A 57 -37.59 26.00 -22.45
C LEU A 57 -37.29 24.50 -22.62
N VAL A 58 -37.55 23.68 -21.61
CA VAL A 58 -37.31 22.23 -21.64
C VAL A 58 -38.56 21.48 -22.09
N PRO A 59 -38.46 20.53 -23.05
CA PRO A 59 -39.58 19.69 -23.46
C PRO A 59 -40.21 18.92 -22.28
N LYS A 60 -41.54 18.72 -22.30
CA LYS A 60 -42.28 18.05 -21.22
C LYS A 60 -41.76 16.64 -20.92
N GLU A 61 -41.31 15.90 -21.94
CA GLU A 61 -40.76 14.55 -21.80
C GLU A 61 -39.47 14.52 -20.98
N ASP A 62 -38.60 15.51 -21.16
CA ASP A 62 -37.34 15.60 -20.44
C ASP A 62 -37.53 16.12 -19.01
N LYS A 63 -38.55 16.95 -18.75
CA LYS A 63 -38.92 17.35 -17.37
C LYS A 63 -39.30 16.16 -16.49
N LEU A 64 -40.05 15.20 -17.04
CA LEU A 64 -40.43 13.97 -16.33
C LEU A 64 -39.20 13.13 -15.99
N ARG A 65 -38.19 13.09 -16.88
CA ARG A 65 -36.92 12.38 -16.65
C ARG A 65 -36.04 13.03 -15.59
N LEU A 66 -36.16 14.36 -15.41
CA LEU A 66 -35.40 15.12 -14.42
C LEU A 66 -35.96 15.00 -12.99
N ARG A 67 -37.11 14.31 -12.80
CA ARG A 67 -37.79 14.16 -11.50
C ARG A 67 -37.94 15.52 -10.78
N LEU A 68 -38.32 16.56 -11.51
CA LEU A 68 -38.63 17.87 -10.95
C LEU A 68 -39.78 17.71 -9.94
N GLN A 69 -39.44 17.73 -8.65
CA GLN A 69 -40.40 17.88 -7.57
C GLN A 69 -40.23 19.31 -7.08
N ALA A 70 -41.18 20.19 -7.41
CA ALA A 70 -41.23 21.52 -6.80
C ALA A 70 -41.71 21.31 -5.36
N ALA A 71 -40.77 21.11 -4.45
CA ALA A 71 -41.01 20.82 -3.04
C ALA A 71 -39.92 21.51 -2.24
N ASP A 72 -40.29 22.08 -1.09
CA ASP A 72 -39.32 22.61 -0.13
C ASP A 72 -38.65 21.44 0.61
N ASP A 73 -37.75 20.75 -0.10
CA ASP A 73 -37.01 19.58 0.39
C ASP A 73 -35.49 19.79 0.39
N GLY A 74 -35.06 20.99 -0.04
CA GLY A 74 -33.68 21.39 -0.16
C GLY A 74 -33.00 20.93 -1.44
N GLU A 75 -33.65 20.19 -2.34
CA GLU A 75 -33.14 19.89 -3.68
C GLU A 75 -33.40 21.05 -4.65
N PHE A 76 -32.41 21.41 -5.45
CA PHE A 76 -32.56 22.42 -6.50
C PHE A 76 -31.61 22.14 -7.65
N TRP A 77 -31.92 22.70 -8.82
CA TRP A 77 -31.03 22.67 -9.97
C TRP A 77 -30.31 24.02 -10.16
N MET A 78 -29.11 23.95 -10.74
CA MET A 78 -28.39 25.12 -11.23
C MET A 78 -27.51 24.76 -12.42
N THR A 79 -27.04 25.77 -13.14
CA THR A 79 -26.08 25.55 -14.23
C THR A 79 -24.69 25.19 -13.69
N PHE A 80 -23.91 24.45 -14.47
CA PHE A 80 -22.51 24.20 -14.13
C PHE A 80 -21.68 25.47 -13.99
N GLN A 81 -22.04 26.52 -14.73
CA GLN A 81 -21.40 27.82 -14.60
C GLN A 81 -21.70 28.46 -13.23
N ALA A 82 -22.96 28.48 -12.81
CA ALA A 82 -23.34 28.98 -11.48
C ALA A 82 -22.70 28.16 -10.36
N PHE A 83 -22.59 26.84 -10.52
CA PHE A 83 -21.88 25.99 -9.57
C PHE A 83 -20.42 26.42 -9.38
N LYS A 84 -19.66 26.61 -10.46
CA LYS A 84 -18.26 27.07 -10.39
C LYS A 84 -18.10 28.46 -9.76
N GLU A 85 -19.08 29.33 -9.92
CA GLU A 85 -19.03 30.70 -9.36
C GLU A 85 -19.37 30.74 -7.86
N ASN A 86 -20.10 29.75 -7.35
CA ASN A 86 -20.61 29.74 -5.98
C ASN A 86 -19.96 28.69 -5.06
N PHE A 87 -19.29 27.68 -5.62
CA PHE A 87 -18.63 26.60 -4.87
C PHE A 87 -17.13 26.57 -5.14
N GLU A 88 -16.33 26.49 -4.08
CA GLU A 88 -14.86 26.49 -4.15
C GLU A 88 -14.27 25.07 -4.10
N GLU A 89 -14.90 24.16 -3.36
CA GLU A 89 -14.40 22.82 -3.09
C GLU A 89 -15.43 21.75 -3.44
N VAL A 90 -14.96 20.64 -4.04
CA VAL A 90 -15.77 19.46 -4.36
C VAL A 90 -15.10 18.23 -3.78
N TYR A 91 -15.83 17.52 -2.91
CA TYR A 91 -15.37 16.28 -2.30
C TYR A 91 -16.03 15.10 -3.01
N ILE A 92 -15.25 14.33 -3.77
CA ILE A 92 -15.72 13.09 -4.38
C ILE A 92 -15.22 11.92 -3.54
N THR A 93 -16.15 11.21 -2.89
CA THR A 93 -15.85 9.97 -2.18
C THR A 93 -16.42 8.80 -2.97
N SER A 94 -15.54 8.05 -3.64
CA SER A 94 -15.93 6.78 -4.23
C SER A 94 -16.18 5.79 -3.09
N LEU A 95 -17.43 5.34 -2.97
CA LEU A 95 -17.81 4.33 -2.01
C LEU A 95 -17.31 2.98 -2.52
N ASN A 96 -16.44 2.35 -1.73
CA ASN A 96 -16.03 0.97 -2.00
C ASN A 96 -17.24 0.06 -1.76
N PRO A 97 -17.64 -0.81 -2.72
CA PRO A 97 -18.77 -1.71 -2.54
C PRO A 97 -18.61 -2.66 -1.34
N HIS A 98 -17.40 -2.87 -0.81
CA HIS A 98 -17.19 -3.63 0.43
C HIS A 98 -17.57 -2.90 1.73
N THR A 99 -17.79 -1.58 1.68
CA THR A 99 -18.25 -0.80 2.86
C THR A 99 -19.76 -0.61 2.91
N LEU A 100 -20.48 -1.05 1.88
CA LEU A 100 -21.91 -0.83 1.75
C LEU A 100 -22.65 -2.12 2.11
N ASN A 101 -23.73 -1.98 2.89
CA ASN A 101 -24.73 -3.04 3.00
C ASN A 101 -25.47 -3.18 1.65
N LYS A 102 -26.17 -4.31 1.45
CA LYS A 102 -26.89 -4.59 0.19
C LYS A 102 -27.85 -3.46 -0.21
N GLU A 103 -28.50 -2.85 0.79
CA GLU A 103 -29.42 -1.73 0.62
C GLU A 103 -28.71 -0.48 0.07
N ALA A 104 -27.58 -0.06 0.66
CA ALA A 104 -26.85 1.10 0.17
C ALA A 104 -26.23 0.86 -1.23
N LEU A 105 -25.95 -0.38 -1.60
CA LEU A 105 -25.54 -0.79 -2.94
C LEU A 105 -26.67 -0.60 -3.97
N GLU A 106 -27.89 -1.03 -3.66
CA GLU A 106 -29.07 -0.83 -4.52
C GLU A 106 -29.42 0.67 -4.67
N HIS A 107 -29.31 1.43 -3.59
CA HIS A 107 -29.49 2.89 -3.62
C HIS A 107 -28.41 3.60 -4.46
N LEU A 108 -27.15 3.15 -4.42
CA LEU A 108 -26.09 3.69 -5.26
C LEU A 108 -26.32 3.38 -6.74
N TYR A 109 -26.74 2.17 -7.09
CA TYR A 109 -27.01 1.78 -8.47
C TYR A 109 -28.22 2.50 -9.09
N THR A 110 -29.13 2.99 -8.25
CA THR A 110 -30.29 3.78 -8.67
C THR A 110 -29.99 5.28 -8.75
N LEU A 111 -29.04 5.80 -7.96
CA LEU A 111 -28.67 7.22 -7.92
C LEU A 111 -27.50 7.59 -8.86
N ALA A 112 -26.57 6.67 -9.12
CA ALA A 112 -25.43 6.89 -10.00
C ALA A 112 -25.52 5.98 -11.24
N ASP A 113 -25.23 6.51 -12.43
CA ASP A 113 -25.05 5.72 -13.66
C ASP A 113 -23.70 4.92 -13.65
N VAL A 114 -23.14 4.67 -12.47
CA VAL A 114 -21.80 4.11 -12.26
C VAL A 114 -21.91 2.90 -11.35
N VAL A 115 -21.41 1.75 -11.82
CA VAL A 115 -21.32 0.49 -11.07
C VAL A 115 -19.85 0.26 -10.71
N THR A 116 -19.56 -0.07 -9.45
CA THR A 116 -18.20 -0.33 -8.97
C THR A 116 -17.99 -1.85 -8.80
N HIS A 117 -16.92 -2.38 -9.38
CA HIS A 117 -16.49 -3.76 -9.15
C HIS A 117 -15.06 -3.77 -8.61
N VAL A 118 -14.83 -4.57 -7.56
CA VAL A 118 -13.50 -4.74 -6.99
C VAL A 118 -12.85 -5.93 -7.68
N LEU A 119 -11.71 -5.69 -8.33
CA LEU A 119 -10.90 -6.75 -8.90
C LEU A 119 -9.93 -7.26 -7.84
N HIS A 120 -10.02 -8.55 -7.53
CA HIS A 120 -8.91 -9.28 -6.92
C HIS A 120 -7.92 -9.63 -8.04
N HIS A 121 -6.65 -9.25 -7.90
CA HIS A 121 -5.61 -9.45 -8.92
C HIS A 121 -5.01 -10.88 -8.84
N PRO A 122 -4.56 -11.52 -9.96
CA PRO A 122 -5.06 -11.44 -11.33
C PRO A 122 -5.57 -12.80 -11.90
N GLU A 123 -6.25 -12.69 -13.05
CA GLU A 123 -6.58 -13.72 -14.06
C GLU A 123 -7.90 -14.48 -13.94
N GLU A 124 -8.35 -14.86 -12.75
CA GLU A 124 -9.60 -15.62 -12.63
C GLU A 124 -10.83 -14.70 -12.51
N LYS A 125 -11.33 -14.21 -13.65
CA LYS A 125 -12.77 -13.88 -13.88
C LYS A 125 -13.08 -13.19 -15.22
N ARG A 126 -12.21 -13.25 -16.22
CA ARG A 126 -12.53 -12.75 -17.58
C ARG A 126 -13.70 -13.47 -18.27
N GLN A 127 -14.21 -14.58 -17.73
CA GLN A 127 -15.12 -15.47 -18.47
C GLN A 127 -16.51 -15.68 -17.86
N GLN A 128 -16.89 -14.97 -16.81
CA GLN A 128 -18.27 -15.06 -16.31
C GLN A 128 -18.91 -13.68 -16.25
N GLN A 129 -20.01 -13.57 -17.01
CA GLN A 129 -20.95 -12.44 -17.12
C GLN A 129 -20.61 -11.35 -18.13
N GLN A 130 -20.48 -11.79 -19.38
CA GLN A 130 -21.01 -11.04 -20.51
C GLN A 130 -22.54 -11.16 -20.53
N ASP A 131 -23.21 -10.60 -19.51
CA ASP A 131 -24.66 -10.48 -19.50
C ASP A 131 -25.08 -9.05 -19.83
N LYS A 132 -26.04 -8.96 -20.76
CA LYS A 132 -26.56 -7.74 -21.37
C LYS A 132 -27.21 -6.82 -20.32
N LEU A 133 -26.42 -5.95 -19.70
CA LEU A 133 -26.94 -4.74 -19.04
C LEU A 133 -26.09 -3.53 -19.44
N THR A 134 -26.40 -2.98 -20.61
CA THR A 134 -26.27 -1.56 -20.99
C THR A 134 -25.08 -0.76 -20.44
N ARG A 135 -24.02 -0.65 -21.24
CA ARG A 135 -23.27 0.61 -21.54
C ARG A 135 -22.87 1.54 -20.38
N ARG A 136 -22.67 1.05 -19.15
CA ARG A 136 -22.15 1.84 -18.03
C ARG A 136 -20.64 1.64 -17.92
N LYS A 137 -19.86 2.74 -17.90
CA LYS A 137 -18.41 2.68 -17.64
C LYS A 137 -18.20 2.23 -16.18
N LEU A 138 -17.38 1.20 -15.98
CA LEU A 138 -17.10 0.59 -14.68
C LEU A 138 -15.79 1.15 -14.12
N TRP A 139 -15.74 1.46 -12.82
CA TRP A 139 -14.46 1.77 -12.17
C TRP A 139 -13.83 0.49 -11.63
N GLU A 140 -12.58 0.24 -12.03
CA GLU A 140 -11.73 -0.76 -11.40
C GLU A 140 -11.07 -0.18 -10.16
N VAL A 141 -11.21 -0.87 -9.02
CA VAL A 141 -10.66 -0.41 -7.74
C VAL A 141 -9.60 -1.39 -7.25
N VAL A 142 -8.37 -0.89 -7.10
CA VAL A 142 -7.27 -1.60 -6.44
C VAL A 142 -6.94 -0.91 -5.12
N LYS A 143 -6.90 -1.69 -4.04
CA LYS A 143 -6.59 -1.18 -2.70
C LYS A 143 -5.33 -1.82 -2.16
N TYR A 144 -4.45 -0.97 -1.63
CA TYR A 144 -3.27 -1.41 -0.90
C TYR A 144 -3.33 -0.90 0.54
N ASP A 145 -2.93 -1.76 1.46
CA ASP A 145 -2.72 -1.41 2.85
C ASP A 145 -1.22 -1.41 3.16
N GLY A 146 -0.77 -0.33 3.82
CA GLY A 146 0.63 -0.13 4.16
C GLY A 146 0.79 0.61 5.48
N SER A 147 2.03 0.76 5.92
CA SER A 147 2.39 1.45 7.15
C SER A 147 3.71 2.20 6.99
N TRP A 148 3.77 3.43 7.49
CA TRP A 148 5.02 4.14 7.70
C TRP A 148 5.53 3.85 9.10
N VAL A 149 6.61 3.10 9.17
CA VAL A 149 7.31 2.76 10.41
C VAL A 149 8.53 3.66 10.51
N ARG A 150 8.63 4.37 11.63
CA ARG A 150 9.75 5.28 11.93
C ARG A 150 11.07 4.56 11.66
N LYS A 151 11.98 5.24 10.95
CA LYS A 151 13.33 4.71 10.65
C LYS A 151 13.32 3.38 9.89
N VAL A 152 12.30 3.12 9.08
CA VAL A 152 12.23 1.91 8.26
C VAL A 152 11.56 2.22 6.93
N THR A 153 10.25 2.49 6.96
CA THR A 153 9.47 2.85 5.77
C THR A 153 9.00 4.30 5.81
N ALA A 154 9.19 5.01 6.93
CA ALA A 154 8.88 6.43 7.06
C ALA A 154 9.97 7.30 6.42
N GLY A 155 10.04 7.28 5.09
CA GLY A 155 11.04 8.00 4.29
C GLY A 155 10.84 9.51 4.21
N GLY A 156 9.68 10.01 4.62
CA GLY A 156 9.35 11.44 4.58
C GLY A 156 8.97 11.92 3.18
N ALA A 157 9.04 13.24 2.98
CA ALA A 157 8.77 13.94 1.73
C ALA A 157 9.96 13.83 0.74
N PRO A 158 9.79 14.13 -0.56
CA PRO A 158 10.86 14.01 -1.58
C PRO A 158 12.00 15.04 -1.46
N ASN A 159 12.22 15.60 -0.28
CA ASN A 159 13.32 16.53 0.02
C ASN A 159 14.67 15.79 0.08
N ASP A 160 14.67 14.55 0.59
CA ASP A 160 15.80 13.63 0.53
C ASP A 160 15.37 12.37 -0.21
N LEU A 161 15.79 12.24 -1.47
CA LEU A 161 15.42 11.12 -2.33
C LEU A 161 15.89 9.76 -1.77
N ARG A 162 16.96 9.72 -0.96
CA ARG A 162 17.44 8.48 -0.35
C ARG A 162 16.46 7.98 0.69
N LEU A 163 16.08 8.84 1.64
CA LEU A 163 15.08 8.49 2.64
C LEU A 163 13.72 8.27 2.00
N PHE A 164 13.32 9.16 1.08
CA PHE A 164 12.05 9.08 0.35
C PHE A 164 11.84 7.74 -0.36
N SER A 165 12.90 7.16 -0.92
CA SER A 165 12.85 5.85 -1.60
C SER A 165 12.52 4.66 -0.68
N SER A 166 12.59 4.86 0.64
CA SER A 166 12.21 3.88 1.65
C SER A 166 10.71 3.81 1.91
N ASN A 167 9.94 4.82 1.46
CA ASN A 167 8.48 4.78 1.51
C ASN A 167 7.93 3.55 0.74
N PRO A 168 6.76 3.01 1.13
CA PRO A 168 6.09 1.97 0.35
C PRO A 168 5.83 2.45 -1.08
N GLN A 169 6.14 1.60 -2.07
CA GLN A 169 5.93 1.88 -3.49
C GLN A 169 4.97 0.84 -4.06
N TYR A 170 4.07 1.28 -4.92
CA TYR A 170 3.05 0.47 -5.57
C TYR A 170 3.15 0.67 -7.08
N LEU A 171 3.04 -0.43 -7.82
CA LEU A 171 3.11 -0.42 -9.27
C LEU A 171 1.68 -0.37 -9.83
N LEU A 172 1.44 0.57 -10.74
CA LEU A 172 0.18 0.71 -11.45
C LEU A 172 0.40 0.35 -12.92
N HIS A 173 -0.41 -0.56 -13.44
CA HIS A 173 -0.37 -0.98 -14.84
C HIS A 173 -1.58 -0.42 -15.58
N LEU A 174 -1.36 0.59 -16.43
CA LEU A 174 -2.39 1.15 -17.31
C LEU A 174 -2.23 0.52 -18.69
N LYS A 175 -3.22 -0.27 -19.13
CA LYS A 175 -3.16 -1.03 -20.39
C LYS A 175 -4.13 -0.53 -21.46
N GLU A 176 -5.30 -0.07 -21.06
CA GLU A 176 -6.42 0.27 -21.94
C GLU A 176 -6.76 1.75 -21.78
N ALA A 177 -7.07 2.43 -22.89
CA ALA A 177 -7.48 3.83 -22.91
C ALA A 177 -8.99 3.96 -22.71
N ASP A 178 -9.46 5.04 -22.09
CA ASP A 178 -10.87 5.21 -21.72
C ASP A 178 -11.80 5.46 -22.90
N ASP A 179 -11.26 6.06 -23.97
CA ASP A 179 -11.96 6.41 -25.21
C ASP A 179 -11.03 6.16 -26.41
N GLU A 180 -11.24 5.04 -27.11
CA GLU A 180 -10.48 4.66 -28.31
C GLU A 180 -10.60 5.67 -29.48
N ALA A 181 -11.58 6.57 -29.40
CA ALA A 181 -11.85 7.60 -30.41
C ALA A 181 -11.06 8.91 -30.21
N MET A 182 -10.35 9.09 -29.08
CA MET A 182 -9.50 10.26 -28.85
C MET A 182 -8.06 10.00 -29.29
N GLU A 183 -7.51 10.88 -30.15
CA GLU A 183 -6.09 10.85 -30.52
C GLU A 183 -5.21 10.94 -29.27
N GLY A 184 -4.34 9.93 -29.07
CA GLY A 184 -3.42 9.86 -27.94
C GLY A 184 -3.83 8.95 -26.80
N GLY A 185 -5.02 8.32 -26.85
CA GLY A 185 -5.42 7.20 -25.98
C GLY A 185 -5.04 7.35 -24.51
N THR A 186 -5.78 8.15 -23.75
CA THR A 186 -5.48 8.38 -22.32
C THR A 186 -6.26 7.43 -21.40
N CYS A 187 -5.68 7.11 -20.24
CA CYS A 187 -6.32 6.33 -19.20
C CYS A 187 -6.49 7.21 -17.94
N THR A 188 -7.70 7.29 -17.41
CA THR A 188 -8.02 8.07 -16.22
C THR A 188 -7.91 7.20 -14.99
N VAL A 189 -7.11 7.65 -14.01
CA VAL A 189 -7.03 6.98 -12.71
C VAL A 189 -7.25 7.97 -11.57
N VAL A 190 -7.90 7.51 -10.51
CA VAL A 190 -8.08 8.26 -9.27
C VAL A 190 -7.29 7.56 -8.16
N ILE A 191 -6.28 8.25 -7.62
CA ILE A 191 -5.47 7.73 -6.50
C ILE A 191 -5.91 8.42 -5.22
N SER A 192 -6.32 7.64 -4.23
CA SER A 192 -6.68 8.13 -2.89
C SER A 192 -5.77 7.53 -1.83
N LEU A 193 -5.13 8.38 -1.04
CA LEU A 193 -4.32 8.00 0.11
C LEU A 193 -5.03 8.39 1.40
N THR A 194 -5.28 7.42 2.27
CA THR A 194 -6.01 7.64 3.54
C THR A 194 -5.20 7.16 4.75
N GLN A 195 -5.33 7.89 5.87
CA GLN A 195 -4.70 7.53 7.14
C GLN A 195 -5.72 6.86 8.08
N LYS A 196 -5.35 5.72 8.66
CA LYS A 196 -6.23 4.89 9.50
C LYS A 196 -6.03 5.17 10.99
N HIS A 197 -7.09 4.96 11.77
CA HIS A 197 -7.11 4.92 13.24
C HIS A 197 -6.64 6.17 14.00
N ARG A 198 -6.36 7.30 13.32
CA ARG A 198 -5.86 8.51 14.02
C ARG A 198 -6.90 9.16 14.91
N ARG A 199 -8.14 9.33 14.42
CA ARG A 199 -9.24 9.93 15.21
C ARG A 199 -9.62 9.07 16.41
N VAL A 200 -9.76 7.76 16.23
CA VAL A 200 -10.08 6.81 17.31
C VAL A 200 -9.02 6.83 18.41
N ASN A 201 -7.76 7.03 18.04
CA ASN A 201 -6.64 7.08 18.99
C ASN A 201 -6.32 8.50 19.48
N ASN A 202 -7.17 9.52 19.20
CA ASN A 202 -6.92 10.93 19.54
C ASN A 202 -5.56 11.47 19.06
N LEU A 203 -5.07 10.99 17.92
CA LEU A 203 -3.82 11.44 17.31
C LEU A 203 -4.09 12.52 16.24
N PRO A 204 -3.25 13.56 16.15
CA PRO A 204 -3.36 14.57 15.10
C PRO A 204 -3.16 13.93 13.72
N LEU A 205 -3.84 14.49 12.71
CA LEU A 205 -3.67 14.07 11.32
C LEU A 205 -2.26 14.44 10.83
N LEU A 206 -1.62 13.51 10.12
CA LEU A 206 -0.35 13.78 9.46
C LEU A 206 -0.60 14.38 8.08
N GLN A 207 0.32 15.24 7.64
CA GLN A 207 0.40 15.67 6.25
C GLN A 207 0.88 14.48 5.42
N VAL A 208 0.03 14.03 4.49
CA VAL A 208 0.31 12.88 3.62
C VAL A 208 0.12 13.29 2.17
N ALA A 209 0.95 12.73 1.29
CA ALA A 209 0.88 12.95 -0.14
C ALA A 209 1.37 11.70 -0.87
N VAL A 210 1.01 11.57 -2.14
CA VAL A 210 1.51 10.54 -3.05
C VAL A 210 2.25 11.22 -4.20
N SER A 211 3.32 10.59 -4.67
CA SER A 211 4.05 11.00 -5.85
C SER A 211 4.03 9.87 -6.87
N VAL A 212 3.69 10.19 -8.11
CA VAL A 212 3.55 9.21 -9.20
C VAL A 212 4.72 9.41 -10.16
N TYR A 213 5.41 8.32 -10.48
CA TYR A 213 6.56 8.32 -11.38
C TYR A 213 6.36 7.30 -12.50
N GLN A 214 6.76 7.66 -13.71
CA GLN A 214 6.80 6.74 -14.84
C GLN A 214 8.04 5.83 -14.69
N MET A 215 7.84 4.52 -14.79
CA MET A 215 8.94 3.55 -14.86
C MET A 215 9.45 3.46 -16.29
N GLY A 216 10.77 3.53 -16.46
CA GLY A 216 11.43 3.12 -17.71
C GLY A 216 11.67 1.61 -17.75
N ASP A 217 11.80 1.05 -18.94
CA ASP A 217 12.10 -0.38 -19.14
C ASP A 217 13.45 -0.73 -18.51
N LYS A 218 13.47 -1.52 -17.43
CA LYS A 218 14.70 -1.97 -16.79
C LYS A 218 15.06 -3.40 -17.19
N VAL A 219 16.10 -3.53 -18.00
CA VAL A 219 17.01 -4.68 -18.05
C VAL A 219 18.01 -4.51 -16.91
N ASP A 220 18.07 -5.46 -15.98
CA ASP A 220 19.37 -6.00 -15.53
C ASP A 220 19.20 -7.23 -14.64
N SER A 221 19.64 -8.36 -15.18
CA SER A 221 19.96 -9.60 -14.47
C SER A 221 21.36 -9.50 -13.88
N ARG A 222 21.50 -9.46 -12.55
CA ARG A 222 22.81 -9.70 -11.92
C ARG A 222 22.75 -10.98 -11.10
N SER A 223 23.51 -11.96 -11.59
CA SER A 223 23.83 -13.23 -10.96
C SER A 223 24.71 -13.00 -9.73
N THR A 224 24.27 -13.52 -8.60
CA THR A 224 25.10 -13.68 -7.40
C THR A 224 26.01 -14.89 -7.59
N ARG A 225 27.32 -14.65 -7.66
CA ARG A 225 28.35 -15.69 -7.54
C ARG A 225 28.50 -16.07 -6.07
N GLU A 226 28.33 -17.34 -5.77
CA GLU A 226 28.69 -17.91 -4.46
C GLU A 226 30.20 -18.16 -4.44
N GLU A 227 30.91 -17.47 -3.56
CA GLU A 227 32.30 -17.78 -3.24
C GLU A 227 32.32 -18.86 -2.15
N SER A 228 32.80 -20.04 -2.53
CA SER A 228 33.07 -21.16 -1.63
C SER A 228 34.29 -20.82 -0.77
N SER A 229 34.05 -20.42 0.48
CA SER A 229 35.10 -20.31 1.50
C SER A 229 35.40 -21.68 2.10
N SER A 230 36.67 -22.08 2.09
CA SER A 230 37.21 -23.33 2.63
C SER A 230 36.86 -23.53 4.11
N SER A 231 36.32 -24.70 4.44
CA SER A 231 36.15 -25.15 5.82
C SER A 231 37.50 -25.24 6.54
N CYS A 232 37.54 -24.86 7.82
CA CYS A 232 38.78 -24.80 8.60
C CYS A 232 38.80 -25.79 9.77
N ILE A 233 37.76 -26.61 9.92
CA ILE A 233 37.61 -27.52 11.07
C ILE A 233 37.73 -28.93 10.53
N GLN A 234 38.74 -29.66 11.02
CA GLN A 234 38.91 -31.06 10.69
C GLN A 234 37.85 -31.88 11.43
N LYS A 235 37.33 -32.92 10.77
CA LYS A 235 36.28 -33.79 11.33
C LYS A 235 36.67 -34.39 12.68
N ASP A 236 37.97 -34.60 12.90
CA ASP A 236 38.52 -35.17 14.13
C ASP A 236 38.35 -34.23 15.33
N ASP A 237 38.52 -32.91 15.14
CA ASP A 237 38.32 -31.90 16.20
C ASP A 237 36.85 -31.79 16.60
N PHE A 238 35.95 -31.93 15.62
CA PHE A 238 34.50 -31.95 15.85
C PHE A 238 34.06 -33.18 16.64
N LEU A 239 34.58 -34.36 16.29
CA LEU A 239 34.27 -35.61 16.99
C LEU A 239 34.82 -35.61 18.42
N ALA A 240 36.02 -35.05 18.63
CA ALA A 240 36.59 -34.87 19.96
C ALA A 240 35.72 -33.98 20.87
N ALA A 241 35.06 -32.98 20.29
CA ALA A 241 34.18 -32.07 21.04
C ALA A 241 32.78 -32.64 21.31
N ALA A 242 32.32 -33.63 20.53
CA ALA A 242 30.99 -34.23 20.64
C ALA A 242 30.84 -35.24 21.80
N GLY A 243 31.94 -35.63 22.47
CA GLY A 243 31.94 -36.60 23.57
C GLY A 243 31.69 -38.06 23.13
N GLU A 244 31.67 -39.00 24.08
CA GLU A 244 31.53 -40.45 23.81
C GLU A 244 30.19 -40.83 23.12
N ASP A 245 29.16 -40.01 23.32
CA ASP A 245 27.79 -40.27 22.82
C ASP A 245 27.59 -39.81 21.37
N GLY A 246 28.54 -39.03 20.82
CA GLY A 246 28.46 -38.45 19.46
C GLY A 246 27.30 -37.46 19.25
N ARG A 247 26.65 -36.99 20.32
CA ARG A 247 25.45 -36.13 20.26
C ARG A 247 25.81 -34.65 20.43
N MET A 248 25.66 -33.89 19.36
CA MET A 248 25.89 -32.44 19.37
C MET A 248 24.67 -31.67 19.92
N THR A 249 24.53 -31.63 21.25
CA THR A 249 23.47 -30.85 21.90
C THR A 249 23.73 -29.34 21.80
N ALA A 250 22.68 -28.53 22.01
CA ALA A 250 22.80 -27.07 21.97
C ALA A 250 23.85 -26.50 22.96
N ALA A 251 24.09 -27.15 24.10
CA ALA A 251 25.09 -26.72 25.08
C ALA A 251 26.52 -26.99 24.59
N ILE A 252 26.76 -28.16 24.00
CA ILE A 252 28.06 -28.51 23.41
C ILE A 252 28.34 -27.62 22.21
N LEU A 253 27.36 -27.45 21.32
CA LEU A 253 27.44 -26.55 20.18
C LEU A 253 27.75 -25.11 20.62
N GLN A 254 27.16 -24.64 21.72
CA GLN A 254 27.41 -23.29 22.25
C GLN A 254 28.87 -23.11 22.64
N ASN A 255 29.44 -24.08 23.35
CA ASN A 255 30.84 -24.03 23.78
C ASN A 255 31.79 -24.02 22.58
N ILE A 256 31.52 -24.85 21.57
CA ILE A 256 32.32 -24.91 20.34
C ILE A 256 32.23 -23.58 19.57
N LEU A 257 31.02 -23.05 19.38
CA LEU A 257 30.83 -21.78 18.68
C LEU A 257 31.50 -20.61 19.43
N ASN A 258 31.38 -20.56 20.75
CA ASN A 258 32.05 -19.54 21.57
C ASN A 258 33.57 -19.67 21.54
N PHE A 259 34.11 -20.88 21.43
CA PHE A 259 35.54 -21.09 21.23
C PHE A 259 36.00 -20.61 19.86
N LEU A 260 35.28 -20.98 18.80
CA LEU A 260 35.64 -20.66 17.40
C LEU A 260 35.49 -19.18 17.05
N PHE A 261 34.49 -18.51 17.61
CA PHE A 261 34.18 -17.10 17.34
C PHE A 261 34.50 -16.21 18.56
N SER A 262 35.43 -16.67 19.41
CA SER A 262 35.88 -15.94 20.58
C SER A 262 36.37 -14.53 20.20
N GLY A 263 35.84 -13.52 20.89
CA GLY A 263 36.12 -12.11 20.61
C GLY A 263 35.30 -11.48 19.47
N GLU A 264 34.52 -12.26 18.72
CA GLU A 264 33.64 -11.72 17.69
C GLU A 264 32.16 -11.72 18.10
N LEU A 265 31.67 -12.83 18.65
CA LEU A 265 30.29 -12.95 19.10
C LEU A 265 30.17 -13.95 20.25
N GLU A 266 29.46 -13.55 21.30
CA GLU A 266 29.05 -14.46 22.35
C GLU A 266 27.70 -15.11 22.01
N PHE A 267 27.71 -16.42 21.81
CA PHE A 267 26.53 -17.23 21.55
C PHE A 267 25.84 -17.55 22.87
N SER A 268 24.64 -16.99 23.07
CA SER A 268 23.72 -17.41 24.12
C SER A 268 23.07 -18.75 23.79
N LEU A 269 22.66 -19.51 24.81
CA LEU A 269 22.02 -20.81 24.63
C LEU A 269 20.77 -20.75 23.74
N ASP A 270 20.00 -19.66 23.80
CA ASP A 270 18.79 -19.47 22.98
C ASP A 270 19.11 -19.19 21.50
N LEU A 271 20.19 -18.46 21.24
CA LEU A 271 20.72 -18.29 19.87
C LEU A 271 21.19 -19.64 19.34
N THR A 272 21.96 -20.38 20.13
CA THR A 272 22.46 -21.70 19.73
C THR A 272 21.33 -22.69 19.48
N ARG A 273 20.27 -22.71 20.30
CA ARG A 273 19.08 -23.52 20.05
C ARG A 273 18.39 -23.16 18.74
N SER A 274 18.32 -21.87 18.41
CA SER A 274 17.75 -21.41 17.14
C SER A 274 18.60 -21.85 15.94
N LEU A 275 19.93 -21.76 16.06
CA LEU A 275 20.87 -22.22 15.03
C LEU A 275 20.84 -23.74 14.86
N LEU A 276 20.74 -24.49 15.95
CA LEU A 276 20.56 -25.95 15.92
C LEU A 276 19.27 -26.32 15.21
N ALA A 277 18.15 -25.68 15.56
CA ALA A 277 16.86 -25.92 14.90
C ALA A 277 16.87 -25.61 13.40
N MET A 278 17.72 -24.68 12.96
CA MET A 278 17.91 -24.37 11.54
C MET A 278 18.70 -25.46 10.80
N MET A 279 19.64 -26.11 11.49
CA MET A 279 20.55 -27.10 10.89
C MET A 279 20.01 -28.52 10.96
N ASP A 280 19.25 -28.84 12.00
CA ASP A 280 18.63 -30.15 12.29
C ASP A 280 17.47 -30.47 11.33
N ARG A 281 17.76 -30.57 10.04
CA ARG A 281 16.77 -30.82 8.98
C ARG A 281 16.13 -32.20 9.08
N ASN A 282 16.79 -33.13 9.75
CA ASN A 282 16.32 -34.48 9.98
C ASN A 282 15.56 -34.64 11.31
N PHE A 283 15.35 -33.56 12.08
CA PHE A 283 14.68 -33.54 13.38
C PHE A 283 15.27 -34.53 14.40
N SER A 284 16.57 -34.80 14.30
CA SER A 284 17.31 -35.67 15.21
C SER A 284 17.52 -35.04 16.60
N GLY A 285 17.34 -33.72 16.72
CA GLY A 285 17.68 -32.92 17.90
C GLY A 285 19.19 -32.71 18.06
N ASN A 286 20.01 -33.09 17.08
CA ASN A 286 21.47 -32.97 17.07
C ASN A 286 21.95 -32.40 15.73
N VAL A 287 23.24 -32.05 15.66
CA VAL A 287 23.89 -31.54 14.45
C VAL A 287 25.03 -32.48 14.08
N ASP A 288 25.04 -33.00 12.85
CA ASP A 288 26.18 -33.78 12.35
C ASP A 288 27.34 -32.89 11.88
N PHE A 289 28.48 -33.48 11.49
CA PHE A 289 29.65 -32.71 11.06
C PHE A 289 29.38 -31.83 9.84
N TYR A 290 28.60 -32.31 8.87
CA TYR A 290 28.34 -31.57 7.62
C TYR A 290 27.34 -30.43 7.86
N GLU A 291 26.34 -30.66 8.69
CA GLU A 291 25.40 -29.64 9.15
C GLU A 291 26.14 -28.56 9.97
N PHE A 292 27.08 -28.97 10.83
CA PHE A 292 27.92 -28.05 11.59
C PHE A 292 28.87 -27.25 10.69
N ASP A 293 29.53 -27.89 9.73
CA ASP A 293 30.42 -27.20 8.78
C ASP A 293 29.64 -26.16 7.95
N THR A 294 28.43 -26.52 7.52
CA THR A 294 27.49 -25.61 6.86
C THR A 294 27.13 -24.43 7.76
N LEU A 295 26.80 -24.68 9.04
CA LEU A 295 26.50 -23.64 10.01
C LEU A 295 27.66 -22.67 10.18
N VAL A 296 28.89 -23.17 10.33
CA VAL A 296 30.09 -22.34 10.50
C VAL A 296 30.34 -21.49 9.24
N CYS A 297 30.16 -22.06 8.05
CA CYS A 297 30.27 -21.31 6.79
C CYS A 297 29.20 -20.21 6.69
N CYS A 298 27.94 -20.51 7.04
CA CYS A 298 26.87 -19.52 7.09
C CYS A 298 27.19 -18.39 8.07
N LEU A 299 27.60 -18.71 9.29
CA LEU A 299 27.94 -17.72 10.32
C LEU A 299 29.08 -16.81 9.86
N ARG A 300 30.15 -17.36 9.29
CA ARG A 300 31.26 -16.57 8.72
C ARG A 300 30.80 -15.62 7.63
N ARG A 301 29.98 -16.12 6.70
CA ARG A 301 29.43 -15.29 5.61
C ARG A 301 28.56 -14.18 6.17
N TRP A 302 27.67 -14.48 7.12
CA TRP A 302 26.80 -13.51 7.77
C TRP A 302 27.59 -12.43 8.51
N MET A 303 28.60 -12.83 9.30
CA MET A 303 29.46 -11.91 10.04
C MET A 303 30.31 -11.04 9.09
N ALA A 304 30.80 -11.60 7.99
CA ALA A 304 31.55 -10.84 6.99
C ALA A 304 30.69 -9.77 6.30
N VAL A 305 29.45 -10.13 5.91
CA VAL A 305 28.49 -9.14 5.38
C VAL A 305 28.16 -8.09 6.42
N TYR A 306 27.93 -8.50 7.67
CA TYR A 306 27.62 -7.57 8.75
C TYR A 306 28.72 -6.52 8.92
N LYS A 307 29.99 -6.94 9.04
CA LYS A 307 31.14 -6.04 9.20
C LYS A 307 31.30 -5.06 8.04
N ARG A 308 30.91 -5.45 6.81
CA ARG A 308 30.95 -4.55 5.64
C ARG A 308 29.82 -3.52 5.64
N LYS A 309 28.65 -3.87 6.17
CA LYS A 309 27.44 -3.05 6.12
C LYS A 309 27.19 -2.25 7.40
N SER A 310 27.84 -2.61 8.50
CA SER A 310 27.77 -1.86 9.75
C SER A 310 28.42 -0.49 9.61
N GLU A 311 27.85 0.52 10.24
CA GLU A 311 28.42 1.87 10.27
C GLU A 311 29.70 1.88 11.11
N ALA A 312 30.73 2.60 10.65
CA ALA A 312 32.05 2.60 11.29
C ALA A 312 32.03 3.21 12.71
N GLU A 313 31.11 4.15 12.96
CA GLU A 313 31.00 4.84 14.26
C GLU A 313 30.23 4.01 15.30
N THR A 314 29.17 3.32 14.88
CA THR A 314 28.27 2.60 15.80
C THR A 314 28.57 1.11 15.87
N GLY A 315 29.18 0.53 14.83
CA GLY A 315 29.30 -0.92 14.69
C GLY A 315 27.95 -1.63 14.47
N LEU A 316 26.88 -0.88 14.18
CA LEU A 316 25.53 -1.39 13.99
C LEU A 316 25.09 -1.26 12.53
N ILE A 317 24.18 -2.12 12.10
CA ILE A 317 23.49 -1.95 10.81
C ILE A 317 22.27 -1.08 11.03
N SER A 318 22.19 0.04 10.30
CA SER A 318 20.98 0.86 10.29
C SER A 318 19.82 0.13 9.60
N GLY A 319 18.69 0.00 10.30
CA GLY A 319 17.42 -0.47 9.72
C GLY A 319 16.71 0.57 8.85
N SER A 320 17.21 1.82 8.85
CA SER A 320 16.53 2.99 8.26
C SER A 320 17.02 3.40 6.88
N VAL A 321 18.25 3.02 6.52
CA VAL A 321 18.91 3.43 5.28
C VAL A 321 19.54 2.20 4.64
N TRP A 322 18.77 1.45 3.85
CA TRP A 322 19.22 0.30 3.04
C TRP A 322 20.11 -0.76 3.72
N GLY A 323 20.51 -0.62 4.99
CA GLY A 323 21.60 -1.36 5.61
C GLY A 323 21.23 -2.83 5.78
N LEU A 324 20.12 -3.08 6.50
CA LEU A 324 19.59 -4.44 6.63
C LEU A 324 19.20 -5.03 5.28
N GLY A 325 18.47 -4.26 4.46
CA GLY A 325 17.96 -4.73 3.17
C GLY A 325 19.07 -5.11 2.18
N ASP A 326 20.16 -4.34 2.15
CA ASP A 326 21.31 -4.59 1.29
C ASP A 326 22.21 -5.71 1.83
N ALA A 327 22.37 -5.80 3.14
CA ALA A 327 23.02 -6.93 3.79
C ALA A 327 22.30 -8.26 3.45
N LEU A 328 20.98 -8.29 3.59
CA LEU A 328 20.17 -9.46 3.26
C LEU A 328 20.23 -9.80 1.76
N ARG A 329 20.24 -8.80 0.89
CA ARG A 329 20.39 -9.00 -0.56
C ARG A 329 21.74 -9.61 -0.93
N GLU A 330 22.83 -9.17 -0.30
CA GLU A 330 24.18 -9.73 -0.50
C GLU A 330 24.27 -11.18 -0.01
N LEU A 331 23.47 -11.55 1.00
CA LEU A 331 23.28 -12.92 1.45
C LEU A 331 22.36 -13.76 0.54
N GLY A 332 21.74 -13.16 -0.48
CA GLY A 332 20.84 -13.82 -1.41
C GLY A 332 19.35 -13.78 -1.02
N TYR A 333 19.00 -13.11 0.08
CA TYR A 333 17.61 -12.98 0.53
C TYR A 333 16.93 -11.77 -0.11
N LEU A 334 15.98 -12.05 -1.01
CA LEU A 334 15.14 -11.03 -1.65
C LEU A 334 13.82 -10.85 -0.88
N LEU A 335 13.88 -10.14 0.24
CA LEU A 335 12.70 -9.89 1.07
C LEU A 335 11.93 -8.63 0.64
N PRO A 336 10.59 -8.66 0.59
CA PRO A 336 9.78 -7.45 0.44
C PRO A 336 10.04 -6.44 1.56
N ARG A 337 9.95 -5.14 1.28
CA ARG A 337 10.16 -4.05 2.27
C ARG A 337 9.33 -4.21 3.55
N ARG A 338 8.13 -4.78 3.47
CA ARG A 338 7.29 -5.06 4.64
C ARG A 338 7.93 -6.09 5.57
N LEU A 339 8.58 -7.13 5.05
CA LEU A 339 9.28 -8.12 5.87
C LEU A 339 10.55 -7.54 6.45
N GLN A 340 11.32 -6.78 5.66
CA GLN A 340 12.48 -6.03 6.17
C GLN A 340 12.07 -5.11 7.33
N ALA A 341 10.92 -4.44 7.21
CA ALA A 341 10.39 -3.59 8.25
C ALA A 341 10.04 -4.33 9.54
N LEU A 342 9.42 -5.51 9.42
CA LEU A 342 9.12 -6.35 10.57
C LEU A 342 10.40 -6.83 11.28
N LEU A 343 11.46 -7.12 10.52
CA LEU A 343 12.75 -7.49 11.10
C LEU A 343 13.34 -6.33 11.90
N VAL A 344 13.35 -5.11 11.36
CA VAL A 344 13.83 -3.94 12.11
C VAL A 344 12.99 -3.70 13.36
N VAL A 345 11.66 -3.83 13.27
CA VAL A 345 10.79 -3.67 14.45
C VAL A 345 11.06 -4.73 15.52
N ARG A 346 11.42 -5.96 15.13
CA ARG A 346 11.56 -7.08 16.06
C ARG A 346 12.97 -7.21 16.66
N PHE A 347 13.98 -6.86 15.87
CA PHE A 347 15.40 -7.11 16.12
C PHE A 347 16.23 -5.82 16.20
N GLY A 348 15.65 -4.67 15.84
CA GLY A 348 16.29 -3.37 16.02
C GLY A 348 16.10 -2.83 17.43
N ASP A 349 17.02 -1.97 17.84
CA ASP A 349 16.94 -1.20 19.07
C ASP A 349 15.89 -0.06 18.98
N GLN A 350 15.83 0.80 20.00
CA GLN A 350 14.94 1.97 20.00
C GLN A 350 15.21 2.93 18.84
N GLU A 351 16.42 2.87 18.30
CA GLU A 351 16.88 3.65 17.17
C GLU A 351 16.73 2.93 15.83
N GLY A 352 16.19 1.71 15.81
CA GLY A 352 16.07 0.89 14.59
C GLY A 352 17.40 0.36 14.06
N ASN A 353 18.47 0.41 14.87
CA ASN A 353 19.77 -0.17 14.54
C ASN A 353 19.81 -1.62 15.01
N ILE A 354 20.51 -2.48 14.27
CA ILE A 354 20.52 -3.92 14.51
C ILE A 354 21.95 -4.34 14.90
N SER A 355 22.05 -5.03 16.04
CA SER A 355 23.31 -5.61 16.53
C SER A 355 23.71 -6.87 15.76
N LEU A 356 24.97 -7.30 15.85
CA LEU A 356 25.44 -8.53 15.20
C LEU A 356 24.65 -9.76 15.66
N ARG A 357 24.35 -9.84 16.96
CA ARG A 357 23.56 -10.93 17.54
C ARG A 357 22.16 -10.96 16.95
N ASP A 358 21.50 -9.80 16.90
CA ASP A 358 20.14 -9.67 16.39
C ASP A 358 20.08 -9.88 14.87
N PHE A 359 21.11 -9.49 14.14
CA PHE A 359 21.26 -9.76 12.71
C PHE A 359 21.39 -11.26 12.43
N ILE A 360 22.22 -11.98 13.19
CA ILE A 360 22.37 -13.44 13.05
C ILE A 360 21.06 -14.14 13.41
N MET A 361 20.37 -13.71 14.48
CA MET A 361 19.08 -14.28 14.83
C MET A 361 18.01 -14.00 13.77
N ALA A 362 17.95 -12.78 13.23
CA ALA A 362 17.05 -12.42 12.14
C ALA A 362 17.29 -13.30 10.90
N THR A 363 18.56 -13.44 10.50
CA THR A 363 18.97 -14.25 9.34
C THR A 363 18.66 -15.73 9.55
N CYS A 364 18.94 -16.26 10.73
CA CYS A 364 18.58 -17.64 11.12
C CYS A 364 17.07 -17.88 11.04
N ARG A 365 16.24 -16.93 11.46
CA ARG A 365 14.78 -17.09 11.35
C ARG A 365 14.28 -17.00 9.92
N ILE A 366 14.89 -16.16 9.10
CA ILE A 366 14.58 -16.08 7.67
C ILE A 366 14.89 -17.43 6.99
N SER A 367 16.07 -18.01 7.24
CA SER A 367 16.50 -19.26 6.62
C SER A 367 15.76 -20.51 7.09
N VAL A 368 15.03 -20.43 8.21
CA VAL A 368 14.10 -21.50 8.64
C VAL A 368 12.72 -21.34 7.98
N MET A 369 12.33 -20.12 7.65
CA MET A 369 11.00 -19.80 7.09
C MET A 369 10.94 -19.82 5.55
N LEU A 370 12.09 -19.66 4.89
CA LEU A 370 12.27 -19.79 3.44
C LEU A 370 12.80 -21.18 3.11
#